data_AF-A0A8B6CLV5-F1
#
_entry.id   AF-A0A8B6CLV5-F1
#
_cell.length_a   1.000
_cell.length_b   1.000
_cell.length_c   1.000
_cell.angle_alpha   90.00
_cell.angle_beta   90.00
_cell.angle_gamma   90.00
#
_symmetry.space_group_name_H-M   'P 1'
#
loop_
_entity.id
_entity.type
_entity.pdbx_description
1 polymer ?
#
loop_
_entity_poly.entity_id
_entity_poly.type
_entity_poly.pdbx_seq_one_letter_code
_entity_poly.pdbx_strand_id
1 'polypeptide(L)'
;MELQTLSSPLHKKELVVRLTDERDLFFLYTLRLGEEDFQSLKTQQGLLVDFAAFPQKFVDLLEMCIREEHKEMPKFILHFVSQGSYTNERTTGMLNVIETNPFKHLTHLSLKFIPGTDSDVKKYLADCLKQLKDTNALLQQRLEHTDTDLNQRLQQTQETLSSKTIELDNHKAEWSARLNEMSAKHKNEMATEKEKMLQMQSNFQQKQERDRKDLEQAHMKIVKQLESRLYEFEGSNK
;
A
#
# COMPACT_ATOMS: atom_id res chain seq x y z
N MET A 1 -12.62 -14.20 -24.04
CA MET A 1 -13.78 -14.39 -24.93
C MET A 1 -14.32 -13.02 -25.31
N GLU A 2 -14.12 -12.58 -26.55
CA GLU A 2 -14.61 -11.27 -27.01
C GLU A 2 -15.96 -11.44 -27.72
N LEU A 3 -17.03 -10.92 -27.10
CA LEU A 3 -18.36 -10.76 -27.70
C LEU A 3 -18.40 -9.41 -28.41
N GLN A 4 -18.23 -9.38 -29.73
CA GLN A 4 -18.43 -8.16 -30.53
C GLN A 4 -19.79 -8.21 -31.21
N THR A 5 -20.69 -7.30 -30.82
CA THR A 5 -21.94 -7.01 -31.54
C THR A 5 -21.70 -5.83 -32.49
N LEU A 6 -21.48 -6.10 -33.77
CA LEU A 6 -21.40 -5.05 -34.80
C LEU A 6 -22.81 -4.70 -35.28
N SER A 7 -23.25 -3.45 -35.12
CA SER A 7 -24.53 -2.98 -35.69
C SER A 7 -24.28 -2.04 -36.87
N SER A 8 -24.86 -2.35 -38.04
CA SER A 8 -25.08 -1.39 -39.12
C SER A 8 -26.46 -1.64 -39.75
N PRO A 9 -27.07 -0.67 -40.47
CA PRO A 9 -28.54 -0.53 -40.59
C PRO A 9 -29.28 -1.60 -41.42
N LEU A 10 -28.58 -2.61 -41.96
CA LEU A 10 -29.15 -3.75 -42.70
C LEU A 10 -28.74 -5.12 -42.12
N HIS A 11 -28.02 -5.17 -40.99
CA HIS A 11 -27.43 -6.42 -40.50
C HIS A 11 -28.41 -7.24 -39.67
N LYS A 12 -28.77 -8.42 -40.18
CA LYS A 12 -29.29 -9.52 -39.35
C LYS A 12 -28.32 -9.71 -38.17
N LYS A 13 -28.84 -9.84 -36.96
CA LYS A 13 -28.00 -10.11 -35.78
C LYS A 13 -27.32 -11.47 -35.95
N GLU A 14 -26.01 -11.52 -35.78
CA GLU A 14 -25.19 -12.73 -35.88
C GLU A 14 -24.43 -12.93 -34.56
N LEU A 15 -24.47 -14.15 -34.03
CA LEU A 15 -23.61 -14.59 -32.95
C LEU A 15 -22.36 -15.24 -33.54
N VAL A 16 -21.18 -14.76 -33.15
CA VAL A 16 -19.90 -15.34 -33.55
C VAL A 16 -19.20 -15.90 -32.32
N VAL A 17 -18.91 -17.20 -32.35
CA VAL A 17 -18.11 -17.89 -31.32
C VAL A 17 -16.82 -18.37 -31.95
N ARG A 18 -15.69 -18.07 -31.31
CA ARG A 18 -14.36 -18.48 -31.75
C ARG A 18 -13.72 -19.37 -30.69
N LEU A 19 -13.19 -20.51 -31.13
CA LEU A 19 -12.35 -21.42 -30.36
C LEU A 19 -10.93 -21.30 -30.87
N THR A 20 -10.00 -21.05 -29.95
CA THR A 20 -8.58 -20.80 -30.22
C THR A 20 -7.73 -21.54 -29.20
N ASP A 21 -6.50 -21.89 -29.55
CA ASP A 21 -5.52 -22.50 -28.64
C ASP A 21 -4.33 -21.56 -28.47
N GLU A 22 -3.90 -21.32 -27.23
CA GLU A 22 -2.72 -20.49 -26.95
C GLU A 22 -1.40 -21.18 -27.35
N ARG A 23 -1.41 -22.52 -27.47
CA ARG A 23 -0.23 -23.31 -27.86
C ARG A 23 -0.12 -23.50 -29.37
N ASP A 24 -1.24 -23.39 -30.08
CA ASP A 24 -1.31 -23.47 -31.54
C ASP A 24 -2.04 -22.26 -32.11
N LEU A 25 -1.28 -21.27 -32.58
CA LEU A 25 -1.80 -20.03 -33.14
C LEU A 25 -2.59 -20.22 -34.45
N PHE A 26 -2.47 -21.38 -35.11
CA PHE A 26 -3.26 -21.72 -36.29
C PHE A 26 -4.57 -22.44 -35.94
N PHE A 27 -4.74 -22.89 -34.70
CA PHE A 27 -5.99 -23.47 -34.23
C PHE A 27 -7.06 -22.38 -34.12
N LEU A 28 -7.91 -22.30 -35.13
CA LEU A 28 -9.05 -21.38 -35.17
C LEU A 28 -10.28 -22.11 -35.68
N TYR A 29 -11.29 -22.21 -34.82
CA TYR A 29 -12.59 -22.74 -35.18
C TYR A 29 -13.65 -21.68 -34.91
N THR A 30 -14.53 -21.44 -35.88
CA THR A 30 -15.57 -20.41 -35.76
C THR A 30 -16.95 -21.01 -35.98
N LEU A 31 -17.88 -20.64 -35.09
CA LEU A 31 -19.31 -20.78 -35.28
C LEU A 31 -19.85 -19.38 -35.59
N ARG A 32 -20.63 -19.28 -36.67
CA ARG A 32 -21.43 -18.11 -37.00
C ARG A 32 -22.87 -18.54 -37.03
N LEU A 33 -23.70 -17.89 -36.23
CA LEU A 33 -25.10 -18.26 -36.05
C LEU A 33 -25.98 -17.04 -36.21
N GLY A 34 -26.71 -16.99 -37.33
CA GLY A 34 -27.78 -16.02 -37.52
C GLY A 34 -29.08 -16.46 -36.82
N GLU A 35 -30.05 -15.56 -36.76
CA GLU A 35 -31.35 -15.83 -36.14
C GLU A 35 -32.14 -16.95 -36.85
N GLU A 36 -32.03 -17.05 -38.18
CA GLU A 36 -32.66 -18.12 -38.99
C GLU A 36 -32.05 -19.50 -38.68
N ASP A 37 -30.71 -19.59 -38.66
CA ASP A 37 -29.99 -20.82 -38.33
C ASP A 37 -30.26 -21.24 -36.87
N PHE A 38 -30.42 -20.27 -35.97
CA PHE A 38 -30.77 -20.53 -34.58
C PHE A 38 -32.14 -21.20 -34.43
N GLN A 39 -33.15 -20.89 -35.26
CA GLN A 39 -34.44 -21.59 -35.17
C GLN A 39 -34.31 -23.09 -35.44
N SER A 40 -33.44 -23.44 -36.40
CA SER A 40 -33.11 -24.84 -36.69
C SER A 40 -32.39 -25.49 -35.51
N LEU A 41 -31.36 -24.84 -34.97
CA LEU A 41 -30.62 -25.31 -33.79
C LEU A 41 -31.54 -25.50 -32.57
N LYS A 42 -32.41 -24.52 -32.32
CA LYS A 42 -33.39 -24.51 -31.24
C LYS A 42 -34.31 -25.72 -31.32
N THR A 43 -34.82 -26.01 -32.51
CA THR A 43 -35.71 -27.16 -32.74
C THR A 43 -34.95 -28.48 -32.60
N GLN A 44 -33.76 -28.58 -33.20
CA GLN A 44 -32.94 -29.80 -33.19
C GLN A 44 -32.47 -30.20 -31.79
N GLN A 45 -32.20 -29.22 -30.92
CA GLN A 45 -31.67 -29.45 -29.57
C GLN A 45 -32.68 -29.15 -28.45
N GLY A 46 -33.93 -28.83 -28.81
CA GLY A 46 -34.99 -28.54 -27.84
C GLY A 46 -34.69 -27.34 -26.93
N LEU A 47 -33.99 -26.32 -27.45
CA LEU A 47 -33.66 -25.13 -26.65
C LEU A 47 -34.94 -24.34 -26.34
N LEU A 48 -35.08 -23.90 -25.08
CA LEU A 48 -36.28 -23.19 -24.64
C LEU A 48 -36.15 -21.66 -24.71
N VAL A 49 -34.94 -21.16 -24.99
CA VAL A 49 -34.63 -19.73 -25.05
C VAL A 49 -34.76 -19.15 -26.46
N ASP A 50 -34.84 -17.84 -26.57
CA ASP A 50 -34.76 -17.12 -27.85
C ASP A 50 -33.31 -16.83 -28.24
N PHE A 51 -33.13 -16.24 -29.43
CA PHE A 51 -31.81 -15.93 -29.96
C PHE A 51 -31.07 -14.89 -29.09
N ALA A 52 -31.80 -13.97 -28.45
CA ALA A 52 -31.21 -12.91 -27.63
C ALA A 52 -30.66 -13.43 -26.30
N ALA A 53 -31.34 -14.39 -25.67
CA ALA A 53 -30.93 -15.00 -24.41
C ALA A 53 -29.95 -16.17 -24.58
N PHE A 54 -29.85 -16.75 -25.77
CA PHE A 54 -28.98 -17.90 -26.03
C PHE A 54 -27.49 -17.66 -25.71
N PRO A 55 -26.84 -16.55 -26.10
CA PRO A 55 -25.43 -16.31 -25.78
C PRO A 55 -25.14 -16.37 -24.29
N GLN A 56 -26.02 -15.76 -23.47
CA GLN A 56 -25.85 -15.79 -22.02
C GLN A 56 -26.00 -17.21 -21.47
N LYS A 57 -26.98 -18.00 -21.95
CA LYS A 57 -27.12 -19.41 -21.52
C LYS A 57 -25.94 -20.27 -21.91
N PHE A 58 -25.33 -19.99 -23.05
CA PHE A 58 -24.10 -20.68 -23.44
C PHE A 58 -22.94 -20.31 -22.51
N VAL A 59 -22.79 -19.03 -22.15
CA VAL A 59 -21.79 -18.60 -21.15
C VAL A 59 -22.03 -19.27 -19.80
N ASP A 60 -23.27 -19.33 -19.31
CA ASP A 60 -23.62 -20.00 -18.05
C ASP A 60 -23.15 -21.48 -18.05
N LEU A 61 -23.34 -22.20 -19.17
CA LEU A 61 -22.87 -23.58 -19.33
C LEU A 61 -21.34 -23.70 -19.34
N LEU A 62 -20.63 -22.74 -19.97
CA LEU A 62 -19.17 -22.70 -19.96
C LEU A 62 -18.62 -22.43 -18.56
N GLU A 63 -19.25 -21.53 -17.80
CA GLU A 63 -18.89 -21.29 -16.40
C GLU A 63 -19.05 -22.55 -15.53
N MET A 64 -20.09 -23.34 -15.77
CA MET A 64 -20.27 -24.63 -15.09
C MET A 64 -19.09 -25.58 -15.37
N CYS A 65 -18.61 -25.62 -16.62
CA CYS A 65 -17.43 -26.42 -16.96
C CYS A 65 -16.15 -25.90 -16.26
N ILE A 66 -15.94 -24.58 -16.24
CA ILE A 66 -14.77 -23.96 -15.58
C ILE A 66 -14.76 -24.27 -14.08
N ARG A 67 -15.91 -24.22 -13.40
CA ARG A 67 -16.02 -24.54 -11.96
C ARG A 67 -15.71 -26.01 -11.64
N GLU A 68 -15.80 -26.90 -12.62
CA GLU A 68 -15.55 -28.34 -12.47
C GLU A 68 -14.14 -28.74 -12.95
N GLU A 69 -13.39 -27.87 -13.63
CA GLU A 69 -12.12 -28.17 -14.32
C GLU A 69 -11.06 -28.86 -13.43
N HIS A 70 -10.97 -28.47 -12.15
CA HIS A 70 -9.96 -28.98 -11.23
C HIS A 70 -10.45 -30.10 -10.31
N LYS A 71 -11.65 -30.65 -10.54
CA LYS A 71 -12.21 -31.71 -9.71
C LYS A 71 -11.79 -33.08 -10.23
N GLU A 72 -11.56 -34.04 -9.33
CA GLU A 72 -11.22 -35.42 -9.71
C GLU A 72 -12.33 -36.11 -10.51
N MET A 73 -13.59 -35.78 -10.23
CA MET A 73 -14.76 -36.27 -10.95
C MET A 73 -15.61 -35.09 -11.43
N PRO A 74 -15.24 -34.45 -12.56
CA PRO A 74 -15.94 -33.27 -13.05
C PRO A 74 -17.36 -33.64 -13.51
N LYS A 75 -18.37 -32.94 -12.99
CA LYS A 75 -19.76 -33.15 -13.41
C LYS A 75 -20.03 -32.56 -14.76
N PHE A 76 -19.49 -31.39 -15.07
CA PHE A 76 -19.66 -30.70 -16.36
C PHE A 76 -18.34 -30.70 -17.11
N ILE A 77 -18.37 -31.15 -18.35
CA ILE A 77 -17.21 -31.33 -19.21
C ILE A 77 -17.48 -30.65 -20.54
N LEU A 78 -16.53 -29.82 -20.98
CA LEU A 78 -16.51 -29.27 -22.32
C LEU A 78 -15.68 -30.19 -23.21
N HIS A 79 -16.31 -30.76 -24.24
CA HIS A 79 -15.66 -31.73 -25.12
C HIS A 79 -15.72 -31.26 -26.57
N PHE A 80 -14.55 -31.00 -27.16
CA PHE A 80 -14.42 -30.64 -28.57
C PHE A 80 -13.84 -31.82 -29.37
N VAL A 81 -14.55 -32.24 -30.41
CA VAL A 81 -14.11 -33.32 -31.31
C VAL A 81 -13.99 -32.77 -32.73
N SER A 82 -12.78 -32.81 -33.28
CA SER A 82 -12.57 -32.54 -34.71
C SER A 82 -12.94 -33.78 -35.51
N GLN A 83 -13.94 -33.67 -36.38
CA GLN A 83 -14.33 -34.73 -37.28
C GLN A 83 -13.56 -34.58 -38.59
N GLY A 84 -12.54 -35.45 -38.74
CA GLY A 84 -11.88 -35.75 -40.02
C GLY A 84 -12.90 -36.28 -41.02
N SER A 85 -13.11 -35.60 -42.15
CA SER A 85 -13.85 -36.20 -43.25
C SER A 85 -12.89 -37.03 -44.12
N TYR A 86 -13.27 -38.28 -44.40
CA TYR A 86 -12.61 -39.11 -45.43
C TYR A 86 -13.05 -38.73 -46.85
N THR A 87 -14.09 -37.89 -46.97
CA THR A 87 -14.52 -37.26 -48.22
C THR A 87 -13.98 -35.84 -48.28
N ASN A 88 -13.83 -35.25 -49.46
CA ASN A 88 -13.33 -33.88 -49.69
C ASN A 88 -14.19 -32.74 -49.05
N GLU A 89 -15.03 -33.05 -48.06
CA GLU A 89 -15.77 -32.09 -47.25
C GLU A 89 -14.86 -31.47 -46.18
N ARG A 90 -15.09 -30.18 -45.87
CA ARG A 90 -14.34 -29.48 -44.83
C ARG A 90 -14.52 -30.24 -43.50
N THR A 91 -13.41 -30.60 -42.88
CA THR A 91 -13.33 -31.02 -41.47
C THR A 91 -14.14 -30.05 -40.62
N THR A 92 -15.09 -30.53 -39.82
CA THR A 92 -15.84 -29.68 -38.88
C THR A 92 -15.60 -30.15 -37.45
N GLY A 93 -15.67 -29.22 -36.51
CA GLY A 93 -15.52 -29.50 -35.09
C GLY A 93 -16.86 -29.51 -34.38
N MET A 94 -17.09 -30.47 -33.48
CA MET A 94 -18.28 -30.49 -32.63
C MET A 94 -17.89 -30.18 -31.20
N LEU A 95 -18.38 -29.06 -30.67
CA LEU A 95 -18.23 -28.66 -29.27
C LEU A 95 -19.46 -29.11 -28.48
N ASN A 96 -19.27 -29.92 -27.45
CA ASN A 96 -20.35 -30.44 -26.63
C ASN A 96 -20.16 -30.02 -25.17
N VAL A 97 -21.23 -29.53 -24.55
CA VAL A 97 -21.30 -29.39 -23.09
C VAL A 97 -21.98 -30.63 -22.55
N ILE A 98 -21.24 -31.44 -21.78
CA ILE A 98 -21.68 -32.74 -21.31
C ILE A 98 -21.75 -32.73 -19.78
N GLU A 99 -22.88 -33.14 -19.23
CA GLU A 99 -23.02 -33.46 -17.81
C GLU A 99 -22.88 -34.97 -17.60
N THR A 100 -22.01 -35.35 -16.67
CA THR A 100 -21.83 -36.73 -16.22
C THR A 100 -22.63 -36.94 -14.94
N ASN A 101 -23.65 -37.79 -15.06
CA ASN A 101 -24.43 -38.29 -13.93
C ASN A 101 -24.00 -39.74 -13.63
N PRO A 102 -24.14 -40.25 -12.39
CA PRO A 102 -23.88 -41.65 -12.04
C PRO A 102 -24.40 -42.72 -13.03
N PHE A 103 -25.47 -42.45 -13.78
CA PHE A 103 -26.03 -43.39 -14.76
C PHE A 103 -25.56 -43.17 -16.20
N LYS A 104 -25.42 -41.92 -16.66
CA LYS A 104 -25.18 -41.61 -18.09
C LYS A 104 -24.57 -40.22 -18.29
N HIS A 105 -24.08 -39.99 -19.51
CA HIS A 105 -23.73 -38.67 -20.00
C HIS A 105 -24.94 -37.99 -20.66
N LEU A 106 -25.21 -36.76 -20.28
CA LEU A 106 -26.25 -35.90 -20.86
C LEU A 106 -25.57 -34.77 -21.63
N THR A 107 -25.88 -34.61 -22.92
CA THR A 107 -25.41 -33.45 -23.69
C THR A 107 -26.40 -32.31 -23.53
N HIS A 108 -25.95 -31.20 -22.94
CA HIS A 108 -26.75 -29.99 -22.75
C HIS A 108 -26.81 -29.13 -24.01
N LEU A 109 -25.71 -29.09 -24.75
CA LEU A 109 -25.59 -28.29 -25.96
C LEU A 109 -24.52 -28.90 -26.87
N SER A 110 -24.80 -28.93 -28.18
CA SER A 110 -23.85 -29.38 -29.20
C SER A 110 -23.72 -28.30 -30.29
N LEU A 111 -22.54 -27.79 -30.54
CA LEU A 111 -22.32 -26.70 -31.49
C LEU A 111 -21.34 -27.12 -32.57
N LYS A 112 -21.71 -26.89 -33.83
CA LYS A 112 -20.87 -27.18 -34.99
C LYS A 112 -20.00 -25.98 -35.33
N PHE A 113 -18.70 -26.19 -35.36
CA PHE A 113 -17.68 -25.21 -35.71
C PHE A 113 -17.01 -25.58 -37.03
N ILE A 114 -16.59 -24.54 -37.75
CA ILE A 114 -15.87 -24.66 -39.01
C ILE A 114 -14.43 -24.17 -38.77
N PRO A 115 -13.40 -24.90 -39.22
CA PRO A 115 -12.03 -24.44 -39.14
C PRO A 115 -11.85 -23.19 -40.00
N GLY A 116 -11.09 -22.23 -39.50
CA GLY A 116 -10.71 -21.03 -40.24
C GLY A 116 -9.87 -21.38 -41.46
N THR A 117 -10.12 -20.69 -42.56
CA THR A 117 -9.22 -20.74 -43.72
C THR A 117 -7.94 -19.96 -43.44
N ASP A 118 -6.90 -20.12 -44.27
CA ASP A 118 -5.69 -19.29 -44.19
C ASP A 118 -5.98 -17.79 -44.17
N SER A 119 -7.02 -17.35 -44.90
CA SER A 119 -7.43 -15.94 -44.91
C SER A 119 -8.01 -15.52 -43.56
N ASP A 120 -8.85 -16.38 -42.95
CA ASP A 120 -9.44 -16.13 -41.64
C ASP A 120 -8.38 -16.10 -40.55
N VAL A 121 -7.45 -17.06 -40.57
CA VAL A 121 -6.35 -17.15 -39.59
C VAL A 121 -5.42 -15.94 -39.74
N LYS A 122 -5.01 -15.57 -40.96
CA LYS A 122 -4.18 -14.37 -41.18
C LYS A 122 -4.86 -13.11 -40.68
N LYS A 123 -6.16 -12.94 -40.96
CA LYS A 123 -6.93 -11.79 -40.48
C LYS A 123 -7.00 -11.77 -38.95
N TYR A 124 -7.34 -12.91 -38.36
CA TYR A 124 -7.41 -13.08 -36.90
C TYR A 124 -6.07 -12.75 -36.23
N LEU A 125 -4.96 -13.31 -36.73
CA LEU A 125 -3.63 -13.05 -36.20
C LEU A 125 -3.20 -11.59 -36.38
N ALA A 126 -3.54 -10.95 -37.50
CA ALA A 126 -3.27 -9.53 -37.71
C ALA A 126 -4.04 -8.65 -36.73
N ASP A 127 -5.32 -8.97 -36.48
CA ASP A 127 -6.16 -8.26 -35.51
C ASP A 127 -5.62 -8.45 -34.07
N CYS A 128 -5.26 -9.68 -33.69
CA CYS A 128 -4.65 -9.97 -32.39
C CYS A 128 -3.30 -9.27 -32.22
N LEU A 129 -2.44 -9.27 -33.25
CA LEU A 129 -1.15 -8.57 -33.21
C LEU A 129 -1.34 -7.06 -33.04
N LYS A 130 -2.34 -6.49 -33.72
CA LYS A 130 -2.68 -5.07 -33.57
C LYS A 130 -3.15 -4.77 -32.15
N GLN A 131 -4.11 -5.53 -31.63
CA GLN A 131 -4.61 -5.37 -30.26
C GLN A 131 -3.49 -5.52 -29.22
N LEU A 132 -2.58 -6.49 -29.41
CA LEU A 132 -1.44 -6.71 -28.53
C LEU A 132 -0.49 -5.50 -28.57
N LYS A 133 -0.18 -4.96 -29.77
CA LYS A 133 0.65 -3.77 -29.93
C LYS A 133 0.02 -2.54 -29.27
N ASP A 134 -1.27 -2.32 -29.48
CA ASP A 134 -2.01 -1.19 -28.90
C ASP A 134 -2.03 -1.30 -27.36
N THR A 135 -2.30 -2.49 -26.84
CA THR A 135 -2.29 -2.76 -25.38
C THR A 135 -0.90 -2.58 -24.80
N ASN A 136 0.15 -3.08 -25.47
CA ASN A 136 1.52 -2.94 -25.01
C ASN A 136 1.96 -1.48 -25.00
N ALA A 137 1.63 -0.69 -26.03
CA ALA A 137 1.91 0.74 -26.07
C ALA A 137 1.22 1.49 -24.93
N LEU A 138 -0.06 1.18 -24.66
CA LEU A 138 -0.79 1.76 -23.54
C LEU A 138 -0.17 1.39 -22.18
N LEU A 139 0.24 0.13 -22.00
CA LEU A 139 0.89 -0.34 -20.78
C LEU A 139 2.26 0.33 -20.59
N GLN A 140 3.04 0.48 -21.66
CA GLN A 140 4.33 1.19 -21.63
C GLN A 140 4.15 2.67 -21.24
N GLN A 141 3.15 3.36 -21.83
CA GLN A 141 2.85 4.74 -21.48
C GLN A 141 2.42 4.88 -20.01
N ARG A 142 1.58 3.96 -19.51
CA ARG A 142 1.17 3.94 -18.10
C ARG A 142 2.35 3.67 -17.16
N LEU A 143 3.26 2.78 -17.56
CA LEU A 143 4.46 2.48 -16.79
C LEU A 143 5.36 3.71 -16.69
N GLU A 144 5.65 4.37 -17.80
CA GLU A 144 6.47 5.60 -17.84
C GLU A 144 5.81 6.73 -17.01
N HIS A 145 4.51 6.91 -17.15
CA HIS A 145 3.79 7.90 -16.34
C HIS A 145 3.85 7.59 -14.83
N THR A 146 3.68 6.32 -14.46
CA THR A 146 3.75 5.89 -13.05
C THR A 146 5.16 6.06 -12.50
N ASP A 147 6.18 5.70 -13.28
CA ASP A 147 7.58 5.84 -12.87
C ASP A 147 7.97 7.30 -12.67
N THR A 148 7.57 8.18 -13.60
CA THR A 148 7.80 9.64 -13.47
C THR A 148 7.10 10.25 -12.25
N ASP A 149 5.82 9.93 -12.00
CA ASP A 149 5.08 10.41 -10.81
C ASP A 149 5.71 9.91 -9.51
N LEU A 150 6.08 8.63 -9.44
CA LEU A 150 6.73 8.07 -8.26
C LEU A 150 8.10 8.69 -8.00
N ASN A 151 8.92 8.88 -9.03
CA ASN A 151 10.22 9.53 -8.89
C ASN A 151 10.07 10.99 -8.45
N GLN A 152 9.08 11.72 -8.97
CA GLN A 152 8.80 13.09 -8.54
C GLN A 152 8.37 13.15 -7.06
N ARG A 153 7.46 12.27 -6.63
CA ARG A 153 7.02 12.19 -5.24
C ARG A 153 8.16 11.79 -4.30
N LEU A 154 9.02 10.86 -4.72
CA LEU A 154 10.19 10.46 -3.97
C LEU A 154 11.13 11.64 -3.75
N GLN A 155 11.44 12.40 -4.81
CA GLN A 155 12.28 13.59 -4.72
C GLN A 155 11.68 14.63 -3.78
N GLN A 156 10.40 14.97 -3.94
CA GLN A 156 9.71 15.95 -3.07
C GLN A 156 9.72 15.51 -1.60
N THR A 157 9.50 14.22 -1.34
CA THR A 157 9.52 13.66 0.00
C THR A 157 10.93 13.73 0.59
N GLN A 158 11.96 13.43 -0.20
CA GLN A 158 13.36 13.51 0.22
C GLN A 158 13.78 14.94 0.55
N GLU A 159 13.40 15.92 -0.28
CA GLU A 159 13.66 17.35 -0.04
C GLU A 159 12.97 17.83 1.24
N THR A 160 11.69 17.46 1.42
CA THR A 160 10.93 17.79 2.63
C THR A 160 11.55 17.16 3.87
N LEU A 161 11.95 15.89 3.80
CA LEU A 161 12.61 15.18 4.90
C LEU A 161 13.95 15.85 5.26
N SER A 162 14.74 16.24 4.26
CA SER A 162 16.00 16.95 4.47
C SER A 162 15.76 18.29 5.18
N SER A 163 14.80 19.08 4.72
CA SER A 163 14.42 20.36 5.36
C SER A 163 13.99 20.15 6.81
N LYS A 164 13.12 19.16 7.07
CA LYS A 164 12.65 18.83 8.43
C LYS A 164 13.78 18.34 9.34
N THR A 165 14.75 17.61 8.79
CA THR A 165 15.93 17.15 9.54
C THR A 165 16.78 18.34 9.97
N ILE A 166 17.02 19.30 9.07
CA ILE A 166 17.76 20.53 9.38
C ILE A 166 17.02 21.37 10.43
N GLU A 167 15.71 21.56 10.28
CA GLU A 167 14.88 22.26 11.29
C GLU A 167 14.96 21.60 12.66
N LEU A 168 14.89 20.26 12.72
CA LEU A 168 14.99 19.51 13.96
C LEU A 168 16.36 19.69 14.63
N ASP A 169 17.44 19.65 13.86
CA ASP A 169 18.79 19.81 14.40
C ASP A 169 19.05 21.24 14.88
N ASN A 170 18.50 22.25 14.18
CA ASN A 170 18.53 23.64 14.63
C ASN A 170 17.79 23.80 15.97
N HIS A 171 16.59 23.22 16.11
CA HIS A 171 15.86 23.25 17.37
C HIS A 171 16.62 22.55 18.48
N LYS A 172 17.21 21.37 18.23
CA LYS A 172 18.04 20.68 19.23
C LYS A 172 19.22 21.53 19.70
N ALA A 173 19.91 22.19 18.76
CA ALA A 173 21.01 23.09 19.08
C ALA A 173 20.55 24.29 19.92
N GLU A 174 19.42 24.91 19.56
CA GLU A 174 18.83 26.03 20.29
C GLU A 174 18.41 25.62 21.71
N TRP A 175 17.75 24.48 21.86
CA TRP A 175 17.35 23.95 23.17
C TRP A 175 18.57 23.64 24.05
N SER A 176 19.62 23.05 23.48
CA SER A 176 20.87 22.80 24.18
C SER A 176 21.54 24.10 24.65
N ALA A 177 21.60 25.11 23.78
CA ALA A 177 22.13 26.43 24.12
C ALA A 177 21.34 27.09 25.27
N ARG A 178 20.00 27.11 25.17
CA ARG A 178 19.13 27.64 26.23
C ARG A 178 19.28 26.90 27.55
N LEU A 179 19.39 25.57 27.52
CA LEU A 179 19.60 24.77 28.72
C LEU A 179 20.94 25.11 29.40
N ASN A 180 22.00 25.24 28.59
CA ASN A 180 23.33 25.62 29.09
C ASN A 180 23.35 27.03 29.66
N GLU A 181 22.73 27.99 28.97
CA GLU A 181 22.60 29.37 29.44
C GLU A 181 21.85 29.45 30.78
N MET A 182 20.70 28.79 30.88
CA MET A 182 19.92 28.74 32.13
C MET A 182 20.69 28.06 33.26
N SER A 183 21.40 26.96 32.97
CA SER A 183 22.24 26.26 33.95
C SER A 183 23.40 27.13 34.43
N ALA A 184 24.07 27.85 33.52
CA ALA A 184 25.15 28.77 33.85
C ALA A 184 24.64 29.95 34.70
N LYS A 185 23.50 30.54 34.33
CA LYS A 185 22.86 31.62 35.09
C LYS A 185 22.52 31.17 36.50
N HIS A 186 21.90 29.99 36.65
CA HIS A 186 21.56 29.43 37.95
C HIS A 186 22.81 29.14 38.81
N LYS A 187 23.87 28.58 38.22
CA LYS A 187 25.15 28.38 38.92
C LYS A 187 25.75 29.70 39.39
N ASN A 188 25.70 30.74 38.56
CA ASN A 188 26.22 32.05 38.90
C ASN A 188 25.42 32.70 40.05
N GLU A 189 24.08 32.68 39.97
CA GLU A 189 23.20 33.16 41.03
C GLU A 189 23.48 32.44 42.36
N MET A 190 23.58 31.10 42.34
CA MET A 190 23.93 30.30 43.52
C MET A 190 25.32 30.65 44.09
N ALA A 191 26.31 30.91 43.24
CA ALA A 191 27.65 31.33 43.68
C ALA A 191 27.61 32.71 44.34
N THR A 192 26.93 33.68 43.71
CA THR A 192 26.79 35.04 44.27
C THR A 192 26.06 35.03 45.62
N GLU A 193 25.03 34.21 45.78
CA GLU A 193 24.29 34.13 47.04
C GLU A 193 25.10 33.45 48.15
N LYS A 194 25.89 32.43 47.81
CA LYS A 194 26.87 31.83 48.74
C LYS A 194 27.94 32.82 49.18
N GLU A 195 28.47 33.62 48.25
CA GLU A 195 29.50 34.63 48.57
C GLU A 195 28.93 35.71 49.50
N LYS A 196 27.71 36.20 49.24
CA LYS A 196 27.03 37.13 50.16
C LYS A 196 26.85 36.53 51.55
N MET A 197 26.42 35.28 51.65
CA MET A 197 26.25 34.59 52.93
C MET A 197 27.58 34.52 53.70
N LEU A 198 28.67 34.13 53.01
CA LEU A 198 30.01 34.06 53.61
C LEU A 198 30.50 35.44 54.07
N GLN A 199 30.28 36.49 53.28
CA GLN A 199 30.61 37.86 53.68
C GLN A 199 29.80 38.31 54.91
N MET A 200 28.49 38.07 54.93
CA MET A 200 27.66 38.38 56.09
C MET A 200 28.11 37.61 57.34
N GLN A 201 28.43 36.33 57.21
CA GLN A 201 28.94 35.50 58.31
C GLN A 201 30.27 36.02 58.84
N SER A 202 31.22 36.35 57.95
CA SER A 202 32.52 36.92 58.32
C SER A 202 32.38 38.25 59.04
N ASN A 203 31.55 39.16 58.51
CA ASN A 203 31.27 40.45 59.15
C ASN A 203 30.64 40.29 60.53
N PHE A 204 29.71 39.35 60.68
CA PHE A 204 29.09 39.03 61.96
C PHE A 204 30.11 38.49 62.97
N GLN A 205 30.98 37.57 62.55
CA GLN A 205 32.07 37.03 63.39
C GLN A 205 33.06 38.12 63.82
N GLN A 206 33.48 38.99 62.90
CA GLN A 206 34.39 40.09 63.23
C GLN A 206 33.77 41.07 64.23
N LYS A 207 32.47 41.37 64.08
CA LYS A 207 31.75 42.21 65.03
C LYS A 207 31.65 41.56 66.40
N GLN A 208 31.26 40.29 66.46
CA GLN A 208 31.18 39.53 67.70
C GLN A 208 32.54 39.48 68.43
N GLU A 209 33.63 39.30 67.69
CA GLU A 209 34.98 39.28 68.26
C GLU A 209 35.43 40.66 68.77
N ARG A 210 35.04 41.75 68.11
CA ARG A 210 35.27 43.12 68.62
C ARG A 210 34.48 43.37 69.89
N ASP A 211 33.17 43.09 69.86
CA ASP A 211 32.28 43.27 71.01
C ASP A 211 32.79 42.44 72.22
N ARG A 212 33.30 41.21 71.98
CA ARG A 212 33.96 40.37 73.00
C ARG A 212 35.21 41.04 73.58
N LYS A 213 36.12 41.54 72.74
CA LYS A 213 37.34 42.21 73.19
C LYS A 213 37.06 43.49 73.97
N ASP A 214 36.10 44.29 73.51
CA ASP A 214 35.72 45.54 74.18
C ASP A 214 35.11 45.23 75.56
N LEU A 215 34.28 44.19 75.65
CA LEU A 215 33.72 43.71 76.91
C LEU A 215 34.82 43.19 77.87
N GLU A 216 35.77 42.40 77.37
CA GLU A 216 36.93 41.92 78.14
C GLU A 216 37.81 43.06 78.64
N GLN A 217 38.06 44.08 77.82
CA GLN A 217 38.81 45.27 78.22
C GLN A 217 38.06 46.10 79.27
N ALA A 218 36.75 46.26 79.12
CA ALA A 218 35.91 46.93 80.12
C ALA A 218 35.94 46.18 81.45
N HIS A 219 35.78 44.86 81.42
CA HIS A 219 35.93 44.01 82.60
C HIS A 219 37.31 44.14 83.24
N MET A 220 38.39 44.10 82.46
CA MET A 220 39.76 44.27 82.96
C MET A 220 39.95 45.62 83.65
N LYS A 221 39.39 46.70 83.10
CA LYS A 221 39.43 48.04 83.73
C LYS A 221 38.67 48.05 85.05
N ILE A 222 37.47 47.45 85.09
CA ILE A 222 36.67 47.35 86.31
C ILE A 222 37.41 46.54 87.37
N VAL A 223 37.98 45.38 87.00
CA VAL A 223 38.78 44.54 87.91
C VAL A 223 39.96 45.33 88.47
N LYS A 224 40.74 46.01 87.63
CA LYS A 224 41.85 46.87 88.09
C LYS A 224 41.39 47.98 89.04
N GLN A 225 40.29 48.65 88.74
CA GLN A 225 39.73 49.69 89.62
C GLN A 225 39.31 49.10 90.99
N LEU A 226 38.71 47.90 90.99
CA LEU A 226 38.34 47.20 92.22
C LEU A 226 39.59 46.76 93.00
N GLU A 227 40.61 46.22 92.34
CA GLU A 227 41.90 45.87 92.94
C GLU A 227 42.60 47.08 93.55
N SER A 228 42.65 48.22 92.85
CA SER A 228 43.24 49.46 93.38
C SER A 228 42.46 49.96 94.60
N ARG A 229 41.13 49.92 94.58
CA ARG A 229 40.31 50.28 95.75
C ARG A 229 40.53 49.33 96.93
N LEU A 230 40.71 48.03 96.68
CA LEU A 230 41.06 47.06 97.71
C LEU A 230 42.45 47.38 98.29
N TYR A 231 43.43 47.69 97.45
CA TYR A 231 44.78 48.08 97.89
C TYR A 231 44.79 49.38 98.71
N GLU A 232 44.01 50.39 98.32
CA GLU A 232 43.81 51.61 99.11
C GLU A 232 43.13 51.34 100.45
N PHE A 233 42.13 50.45 100.48
CA PHE A 233 41.50 50.00 101.72
C PHE A 233 42.47 49.23 102.62
N GLU A 234 43.28 48.34 102.05
CA GLU A 234 44.31 47.57 102.78
C GLU A 234 45.46 48.48 103.29
N GLY A 235 45.81 49.52 102.54
CA GLY A 235 46.78 50.54 102.93
C GLY A 235 46.26 51.52 103.99
N SER A 236 44.96 51.80 104.00
CA SER A 236 44.31 52.65 105.01
C SER A 236 44.00 51.91 106.31
N ASN A 237 44.23 50.59 106.35
CA ASN A 237 43.97 49.71 107.50
C ASN A 237 45.27 49.25 108.21
N LYS A 238 46.37 50.00 108.03
CA LYS A 238 47.64 49.89 108.78
C LYS A 238 47.90 51.17 109.56
#